data_AF-A0A7S1GKC6-F1
#
_entry.id   AF-A0A7S1GKC6-F1
#
_cell.length_a   1.000
_cell.length_b   1.000
_cell.length_c   1.000
_cell.angle_alpha   90.00
_cell.angle_beta   90.00
_cell.angle_gamma   90.00
#
_symmetry.space_group_name_H-M   'P 1'
#
loop_
_entity.id
_entity.type
_entity.pdbx_description
1 polymer ?
#
loop_
_entity_poly.entity_id
_entity_poly.type
_entity_poly.pdbx_seq_one_letter_code
_entity_poly.pdbx_strand_id
1 'polypeptide(L)'
;EIAQIKRANMLKAWNEALFFSTNIFVSIAVFLFHLALGGTLTPRNVFTTVTLVNVVQIELMKHLSLGVMGTSECYVSVKRIQDFLEHPELPQQEHKLLDEHNPDNDVAISLKDITCYWNQASDFSNLGESERPLIPALLDISLDCTRSSLTCVVG
;
A
#
# COMPACT_ATOMS: atom_id res chain seq x y z
N GLU A 1 2.04 13.83 15.64
CA GLU A 1 3.17 12.96 15.22
C GLU A 1 4.08 12.54 16.37
N ILE A 2 4.81 13.43 17.05
CA ILE A 2 5.75 13.06 18.13
C ILE A 2 5.09 12.28 19.28
N ALA A 3 3.87 12.66 19.70
CA ALA A 3 3.14 11.94 20.74
C ALA A 3 2.73 10.51 20.32
N GLN A 4 2.41 10.30 19.04
CA GLN A 4 2.10 8.98 18.49
C GLN A 4 3.35 8.12 18.40
N ILE A 5 4.48 8.70 17.98
CA ILE A 5 5.79 8.02 17.96
C ILE A 5 6.20 7.61 19.37
N LYS A 6 6.03 8.49 20.37
CA LYS A 6 6.33 8.16 21.76
C LYS A 6 5.44 7.03 22.29
N ARG A 7 4.14 7.04 21.97
CA ARG A 7 3.21 5.96 22.35
C ARG A 7 3.58 4.64 21.68
N ALA A 8 3.94 4.65 20.40
CA ALA A 8 4.40 3.47 19.66
C ALA A 8 5.70 2.91 20.25
N ASN A 9 6.68 3.77 20.54
CA ASN A 9 7.93 3.37 21.20
C ASN A 9 7.70 2.82 22.61
N MET A 10 6.76 3.40 23.37
CA MET A 10 6.41 2.88 24.69
C MET A 10 5.77 1.49 24.58
N LEU A 11 4.84 1.29 23.66
CA LEU A 11 4.24 -0.03 23.37
C LEU A 11 5.30 -1.05 22.97
N LYS A 12 6.26 -0.65 22.13
CA LYS A 12 7.39 -1.50 21.72
C LYS A 12 8.26 -1.88 22.92
N ALA A 13 8.60 -0.93 23.78
CA ALA A 13 9.37 -1.17 25.00
C ALA A 13 8.64 -2.10 25.98
N TRP A 14 7.33 -1.91 26.17
CA TRP A 14 6.51 -2.83 26.98
C TRP A 14 6.46 -4.24 26.39
N ASN A 15 6.34 -4.37 25.07
CA ASN A 15 6.37 -5.67 24.41
C ASN A 15 7.72 -6.39 24.63
N GLU A 16 8.83 -5.66 24.52
CA GLU A 16 10.18 -6.19 24.80
C GLU A 16 10.33 -6.62 26.27
N ALA A 17 9.84 -5.80 27.20
CA ALA A 17 9.88 -6.11 28.63
C ALA A 17 9.02 -7.33 29.00
N LEU A 18 7.83 -7.44 28.40
CA LEU A 18 6.94 -8.58 28.57
C LEU A 18 7.55 -9.86 28.01
N PHE A 19 8.24 -9.80 26.87
CA PHE A 19 8.96 -10.95 26.32
C PHE A 19 9.99 -11.49 27.31
N PHE A 20 10.80 -10.60 27.89
CA PHE A 20 11.82 -10.98 28.87
C PHE A 20 11.20 -11.56 30.16
N SER A 21 10.12 -10.94 30.64
CA SER A 21 9.43 -11.38 31.86
C SER A 21 8.72 -12.74 31.67
N THR A 22 8.08 -12.93 30.52
CA THR A 22 7.37 -14.17 30.16
C THR A 22 8.29 -15.39 30.23
N ASN A 23 9.56 -15.24 29.87
CA ASN A 23 10.52 -16.34 29.91
C ASN A 23 10.73 -16.93 31.31
N ILE A 24 10.81 -16.04 32.30
CA ILE A 24 10.94 -16.42 33.70
C ILE A 24 9.63 -17.05 34.19
N PHE A 25 8.48 -16.46 33.86
CA PHE A 25 7.17 -16.98 34.27
C PHE A 25 6.88 -18.36 33.70
N VAL A 26 7.16 -18.61 32.42
CA VAL A 26 6.95 -19.92 31.78
C VAL A 26 7.84 -20.97 32.44
N SER A 27 9.11 -20.65 32.70
CA SER A 27 10.04 -21.56 33.39
C SER A 27 9.54 -21.92 34.79
N ILE A 28 9.07 -20.93 35.57
CA ILE A 28 8.49 -21.16 36.91
C ILE A 28 7.24 -22.03 36.79
N ALA A 29 6.33 -21.74 35.86
CA ALA A 29 5.11 -22.52 35.67
C ALA A 29 5.43 -23.99 35.35
N VAL A 30 6.37 -24.26 34.44
CA VAL A 30 6.79 -25.63 34.09
C VAL A 30 7.32 -26.37 35.31
N PHE A 31 8.15 -25.75 36.15
CA PHE A 31 8.66 -26.38 37.36
C PHE A 31 7.60 -26.56 38.45
N LEU A 32 6.67 -25.62 38.60
CA LEU A 32 5.54 -25.75 39.52
C LEU A 32 4.64 -26.93 39.12
N PHE A 33 4.33 -27.08 37.84
CA PHE A 33 3.58 -28.23 37.34
C PHE A 33 4.34 -29.54 37.60
N HIS A 34 5.65 -29.58 37.29
CA HIS A 34 6.48 -30.77 37.52
C HIS A 34 6.51 -31.19 39.01
N LEU A 35 6.60 -30.23 39.93
CA LEU A 35 6.52 -30.46 41.36
C LEU A 35 5.14 -30.94 41.80
N ALA A 36 4.06 -30.35 41.27
CA ALA A 36 2.68 -30.75 41.60
C ALA A 36 2.36 -32.19 41.18
N LEU A 37 3.00 -32.68 40.11
CA LEU A 37 2.92 -34.06 39.62
C LEU A 37 3.79 -35.05 40.44
N GLY A 38 4.47 -34.59 41.50
CA GLY A 38 5.35 -35.42 42.34
C GLY A 38 6.74 -35.65 41.75
N GLY A 39 7.14 -34.88 40.74
CA GLY A 39 8.45 -34.96 40.12
C GLY A 39 9.57 -34.40 41.01
N THR A 40 10.76 -35.01 40.93
CA THR A 40 11.95 -34.51 41.62
C THR A 40 12.71 -33.52 40.74
N LEU A 41 13.19 -32.42 41.34
CA LEU A 41 14.01 -31.43 40.66
C LEU A 41 15.48 -31.81 40.75
N THR A 42 15.98 -32.52 39.75
CA THR A 42 17.41 -32.77 39.59
C THR A 42 18.05 -31.63 38.78
N PRO A 43 19.25 -31.13 39.14
CA PRO A 43 19.91 -30.04 38.42
C PRO A 43 20.06 -30.27 36.92
N ARG A 44 20.27 -31.55 36.52
CA ARG A 44 20.33 -31.97 35.11
C ARG A 44 19.03 -31.63 34.35
N ASN A 45 17.89 -32.03 34.90
CA ASN A 45 16.59 -31.85 34.25
C ASN A 45 16.19 -30.37 34.23
N VAL A 46 16.49 -29.64 35.30
CA VAL A 46 16.23 -28.20 35.39
C VAL A 46 17.00 -27.46 34.30
N PHE A 47 18.31 -27.69 34.19
CA PHE A 47 19.13 -27.00 33.19
C PHE A 47 18.66 -27.31 31.77
N THR A 48 18.46 -28.59 31.43
CA THR A 48 17.98 -28.99 30.10
C THR A 48 16.61 -28.39 29.77
N THR A 49 15.67 -28.38 30.72
CA THR A 49 14.32 -27.83 30.51
C THR A 49 14.35 -26.32 30.31
N VAL A 50 15.10 -25.57 31.13
CA VAL A 50 15.28 -24.12 30.95
C VAL A 50 15.88 -23.81 29.57
N THR A 51 16.91 -24.55 29.15
CA THR A 51 17.52 -24.35 27.83
C THR A 51 16.52 -24.59 26.70
N LEU A 52 15.74 -25.68 26.76
CA LEU A 52 14.71 -25.99 25.76
C LEU A 52 13.62 -24.92 25.71
N VAL A 53 13.10 -24.50 26.87
CA VAL A 53 12.06 -23.46 26.96
C VAL A 53 12.57 -22.13 26.38
N ASN A 54 13.81 -21.75 26.69
CA ASN A 54 14.42 -20.53 26.16
C ASN A 54 14.52 -20.55 24.63
N VAL A 55 14.97 -21.67 24.05
CA VAL A 55 15.07 -21.82 22.60
C VAL A 55 13.69 -21.75 21.95
N VAL A 56 12.73 -22.53 22.44
CA VAL A 56 11.37 -22.57 21.90
C VAL A 56 10.70 -21.21 21.97
N GLN A 57 10.90 -20.46 23.06
CA GLN A 57 10.29 -19.14 23.21
C GLN A 57 10.89 -18.12 22.24
N ILE A 58 12.21 -18.15 21.99
CA ILE A 58 12.82 -17.27 20.99
C ILE A 58 12.22 -17.53 19.61
N GLU A 59 12.13 -18.80 19.20
CA GLU A 59 11.56 -19.18 17.90
C GLU A 59 10.08 -18.79 17.79
N LEU A 60 9.26 -19.19 18.77
CA LEU A 60 7.81 -18.99 18.71
C LEU A 60 7.37 -17.55 18.93
N MET A 61 8.05 -16.76 19.77
CA MET A 61 7.63 -15.37 19.98
C MET A 61 8.31 -14.42 19.01
N LYS A 62 9.61 -14.57 18.75
CA LYS A 62 10.34 -13.58 17.93
C LYS A 62 10.20 -13.87 16.45
N HIS A 63 10.53 -15.09 16.01
CA HIS A 63 10.54 -15.42 14.58
C HIS A 63 9.13 -15.49 14.01
N LEU A 64 8.17 -16.06 14.76
CA LEU A 64 6.77 -16.07 14.34
C LEU A 64 6.17 -14.66 14.27
N SER A 65 6.36 -13.83 15.30
CA SER A 65 5.81 -12.46 15.28
C SER A 65 6.42 -11.63 14.15
N LEU A 66 7.72 -11.78 13.90
CA LEU A 66 8.39 -11.09 12.80
C LEU A 66 7.87 -11.60 11.45
N GLY A 67 7.65 -12.90 11.31
CA GLY A 67 7.05 -13.50 10.12
C GLY A 67 5.65 -12.97 9.83
N VAL A 68 4.79 -12.90 10.86
CA VAL A 68 3.43 -12.36 10.74
C VAL A 68 3.47 -10.87 10.36
N MET A 69 4.33 -10.08 11.00
CA MET A 69 4.52 -8.66 10.69
C MET A 69 4.95 -8.47 9.24
N GLY A 70 6.04 -9.12 8.82
CA GLY A 70 6.56 -9.01 7.46
C GLY A 70 5.57 -9.51 6.40
N THR A 71 4.85 -10.59 6.69
CA THR A 71 3.80 -11.08 5.78
C THR A 71 2.66 -10.09 5.65
N SER A 72 2.23 -9.46 6.75
CA SER A 72 1.15 -8.47 6.73
C SER A 72 1.54 -7.21 5.95
N GLU A 73 2.77 -6.72 6.13
CA GLU A 73 3.30 -5.56 5.41
C GLU A 73 3.47 -5.87 3.92
N CYS A 74 3.97 -7.06 3.60
CA CYS A 74 4.10 -7.55 2.22
C CYS A 74 2.73 -7.64 1.55
N TYR A 75 1.74 -8.23 2.22
CA TYR A 75 0.38 -8.37 1.68
C TYR A 75 -0.25 -7.01 1.32
N VAL A 76 -0.16 -6.03 2.23
CA VAL A 76 -0.67 -4.67 1.95
C VAL A 76 0.10 -4.00 0.81
N SER A 77 1.41 -4.23 0.73
CA SER A 77 2.26 -3.67 -0.34
C SER A 77 1.91 -4.25 -1.70
N VAL A 78 1.76 -5.57 -1.79
CA VAL A 78 1.34 -6.27 -3.02
C VAL A 78 -0.04 -5.80 -3.44
N LYS A 79 -0.98 -5.67 -2.51
CA LYS A 79 -2.32 -5.17 -2.80
C LYS A 79 -2.30 -3.79 -3.44
N ARG A 80 -1.50 -2.85 -2.93
CA ARG A 80 -1.36 -1.51 -3.53
C ARG A 80 -0.77 -1.54 -4.93
N ILE A 81 0.20 -2.41 -5.17
CA ILE A 81 0.78 -2.60 -6.50
C ILE A 81 -0.26 -3.16 -7.45
N GLN A 82 -1.06 -4.13 -6.99
CA GLN A 82 -2.16 -4.69 -7.76
C GLN A 82 -3.20 -3.61 -8.10
N ASP A 83 -3.67 -2.85 -7.12
CA ASP A 83 -4.62 -1.75 -7.33
C ASP A 83 -4.08 -0.74 -8.35
N PHE A 84 -2.76 -0.46 -8.33
CA PHE A 84 -2.11 0.40 -9.32
C PHE A 84 -2.06 -0.19 -10.73
N LEU A 85 -1.78 -1.48 -10.86
CA LEU A 85 -1.71 -2.17 -12.16
C LEU A 85 -3.11 -2.38 -12.77
N GLU A 86 -4.14 -2.48 -11.95
CA GLU A 86 -5.53 -2.62 -12.38
C GLU A 86 -6.19 -1.27 -12.73
N HIS A 87 -5.49 -0.14 -12.57
CA HIS A 87 -6.04 1.14 -12.97
C HIS A 87 -6.32 1.19 -14.47
N PRO A 88 -7.41 1.86 -14.89
CA PRO A 88 -7.79 1.95 -16.28
C PRO A 88 -6.67 2.62 -17.08
N GLU A 89 -6.14 1.91 -18.07
CA GLU A 89 -5.19 2.48 -19.01
C GLU A 89 -5.88 3.54 -19.86
N LEU A 90 -5.15 4.59 -20.21
CA LEU A 90 -5.64 5.57 -21.18
C LEU A 90 -5.86 4.83 -22.51
N PRO A 91 -7.01 5.02 -23.17
CA PRO A 91 -7.26 4.38 -24.45
C PRO A 91 -6.14 4.77 -25.41
N GLN A 92 -5.43 3.78 -25.94
CA GLN A 92 -4.43 4.02 -26.98
C GLN A 92 -5.20 4.54 -28.19
N GLN A 93 -5.13 5.86 -28.41
CA GLN A 93 -5.68 6.45 -29.62
C GLN A 93 -4.88 5.90 -30.80
N GLU A 94 -5.49 5.01 -31.57
CA GLU A 94 -5.11 4.84 -32.97
C GLU A 94 -5.32 6.20 -33.63
N HIS A 95 -4.24 6.97 -33.74
CA HIS A 95 -4.25 8.17 -34.54
C HIS A 95 -4.68 7.72 -35.94
N LYS A 96 -5.90 8.09 -36.36
CA LYS A 96 -6.23 8.15 -37.77
C LYS A 96 -5.29 9.16 -38.38
N LEU A 97 -4.12 8.69 -38.81
CA LEU A 97 -3.24 9.45 -39.67
C LEU A 97 -4.09 9.81 -40.87
N LEU A 98 -4.44 11.10 -41.00
CA LEU A 98 -5.06 11.61 -42.20
C LEU A 98 -4.10 11.25 -43.35
N ASP A 99 -4.60 10.55 -44.36
CA ASP A 99 -3.78 10.10 -45.50
C ASP A 99 -2.89 11.27 -45.98
N GLU A 100 -1.57 11.11 -45.86
CA GLU A 100 -0.60 12.14 -46.25
C GLU A 100 -0.69 12.52 -47.73
N HIS A 101 -1.44 11.75 -48.53
CA HIS A 101 -1.48 11.80 -49.99
C HIS A 101 -2.72 12.46 -50.60
N ASN A 102 -3.57 13.15 -49.82
CA ASN A 102 -4.64 13.98 -50.41
C ASN A 102 -4.14 15.44 -50.59
N PRO A 103 -3.83 15.88 -51.83
CA PRO A 103 -3.30 17.23 -52.10
C PRO A 103 -4.33 18.35 -51.88
N ASP A 104 -5.61 18.03 -51.65
CA ASP A 104 -6.70 18.99 -51.51
C ASP A 104 -7.06 19.31 -50.05
N ASN A 105 -6.41 18.66 -49.08
CA ASN A 105 -6.69 18.85 -47.65
C ASN A 105 -5.54 19.59 -46.96
N ASP A 106 -5.61 20.93 -46.94
CA ASP A 106 -4.58 21.82 -46.36
C ASP A 106 -4.58 21.83 -44.81
N VAL A 107 -5.52 21.12 -44.17
CA VAL A 107 -5.65 21.09 -42.72
C VAL A 107 -4.76 20.00 -42.12
N ALA A 108 -3.87 20.40 -41.21
CA ALA A 108 -2.98 19.51 -40.45
C ALA A 108 -3.65 18.96 -39.19
N ILE A 109 -4.36 19.82 -38.44
CA ILE A 109 -5.07 19.47 -37.20
C ILE A 109 -6.41 20.19 -37.23
N SER A 110 -7.52 19.47 -37.03
CA SER A 110 -8.85 20.03 -36.88
C SER A 110 -9.43 19.59 -35.54
N LEU A 111 -9.80 20.57 -34.73
CA LEU A 111 -10.43 20.42 -33.42
C LEU A 111 -11.78 21.10 -33.53
N LYS A 112 -12.87 20.40 -33.19
CA LYS A 112 -14.21 20.97 -33.29
C LYS A 112 -15.04 20.63 -32.07
N ASP A 113 -15.63 21.65 -31.46
CA ASP A 113 -16.56 21.59 -30.33
C ASP A 113 -15.99 20.76 -29.16
N ILE A 114 -14.70 20.95 -28.86
CA ILE A 114 -13.98 20.15 -27.85
C ILE A 114 -14.19 20.73 -26.45
N THR A 115 -14.65 19.87 -25.54
CA THR A 115 -14.74 20.16 -24.12
C THR A 115 -13.98 19.08 -23.34
N CYS A 116 -13.04 19.50 -22.48
CA CYS A 116 -12.17 18.60 -21.73
C CYS A 116 -12.28 18.84 -20.22
N TYR A 117 -12.14 17.77 -19.44
CA TYR A 117 -12.18 17.79 -17.99
C TYR A 117 -10.94 17.07 -17.44
N TRP A 118 -10.40 17.54 -16.31
CA TRP A 118 -9.29 16.85 -15.63
C TRP A 118 -9.75 15.64 -14.81
N ASN A 119 -10.94 15.74 -14.22
CA ASN A 119 -11.51 14.70 -13.38
C ASN A 119 -12.62 13.99 -14.14
N GLN A 120 -12.76 12.69 -13.92
CA GLN A 120 -13.87 11.92 -14.49
C GLN A 120 -15.06 11.94 -13.52
N ALA A 121 -16.28 11.83 -14.04
CA ALA A 121 -17.48 11.76 -13.20
C ALA A 121 -17.44 10.59 -12.19
N SER A 122 -16.73 9.51 -12.53
CA SER A 122 -16.50 8.33 -11.69
C SER A 122 -15.70 8.62 -10.41
N ASP A 123 -14.83 9.63 -10.42
CA ASP A 123 -14.03 10.01 -9.25
C ASP A 123 -14.91 10.61 -8.14
N PHE A 124 -16.01 11.27 -8.52
CA PHE A 124 -16.96 11.88 -7.58
C PHE A 124 -17.91 10.84 -6.96
N SER A 125 -18.29 9.80 -7.70
CA SER A 125 -19.13 8.72 -7.15
C SER A 125 -18.45 7.92 -6.03
N ASN A 126 -17.12 7.79 -6.04
CA ASN A 126 -16.37 7.09 -5.00
C ASN A 126 -16.14 7.92 -3.73
N LEU A 127 -16.27 9.25 -3.81
CA LEU A 127 -16.03 10.16 -2.69
C LEU A 127 -17.29 10.46 -1.85
N GLY A 128 -18.43 9.85 -2.18
CA GLY A 128 -19.70 10.08 -1.47
C GLY A 128 -20.22 11.52 -1.57
N GLU A 129 -19.58 12.37 -2.38
CA GLU A 129 -20.03 13.72 -2.67
C GLU A 129 -20.99 13.66 -3.86
N SER A 130 -22.28 13.64 -3.55
CA SER A 130 -23.34 13.79 -4.53
C SER A 130 -23.19 15.16 -5.22
N GLU A 131 -22.93 15.11 -6.53
CA GLU A 131 -23.22 16.17 -7.51
C GLU A 131 -22.53 17.53 -7.33
N ARG A 132 -21.19 17.58 -7.34
CA ARG A 132 -20.51 18.82 -7.77
C ARG A 132 -20.41 18.83 -9.31
N PRO A 133 -20.80 19.93 -9.99
CA PRO A 133 -20.63 20.02 -11.43
C PRO A 133 -19.14 20.00 -11.76
N LEU A 134 -18.75 19.13 -12.69
CA LEU A 134 -17.39 19.06 -13.23
C LEU A 134 -17.01 20.41 -13.84
N ILE A 135 -15.91 21.01 -13.36
CA ILE A 135 -15.38 22.25 -13.93
C ILE A 135 -14.64 21.90 -15.23
N PRO A 136 -15.08 22.41 -16.40
CA PRO A 136 -14.38 22.16 -17.66
C PRO A 136 -13.03 22.87 -17.65
N ALA A 137 -11.98 22.16 -18.06
CA ALA A 137 -10.64 22.70 -18.26
C ALA A 137 -10.53 23.43 -19.61
N LEU A 138 -11.21 22.89 -20.63
CA LEU A 138 -11.37 23.46 -21.96
C LEU A 138 -12.87 23.38 -22.28
N LEU A 139 -13.45 24.45 -22.81
CA LEU A 139 -14.88 24.53 -23.11
C LEU A 139 -15.08 25.04 -24.53
N ASP A 140 -15.77 24.24 -25.34
CA ASP A 140 -16.22 24.58 -26.70
C ASP A 140 -15.11 25.14 -27.61
N ILE A 141 -13.98 24.44 -27.66
CA ILE A 141 -12.82 24.85 -28.47
C ILE A 141 -12.92 24.25 -29.87
N SER A 142 -12.96 25.14 -30.86
CA SER A 142 -12.88 24.84 -32.28
C SER A 142 -11.67 25.55 -32.89
N LEU A 143 -10.74 24.77 -33.45
CA LEU A 143 -9.48 25.26 -34.03
C LEU A 143 -9.09 24.40 -35.24
N ASP A 144 -8.83 25.06 -36.36
CA ASP A 144 -8.25 24.43 -37.55
C ASP A 144 -6.86 25.01 -37.81
N CYS A 145 -5.85 24.14 -37.81
CA CYS A 145 -4.46 24.48 -38.12
C CYS A 145 -4.10 23.93 -39.50
N THR A 146 -3.64 24.80 -40.40
CA THR A 146 -3.17 24.39 -41.74
C THR A 146 -1.74 23.91 -41.74
N ARG A 147 -1.37 23.09 -42.73
CA ARG A 147 0.00 22.60 -42.91
C ARG A 147 0.95 23.79 -43.14
N SER A 148 2.16 23.67 -42.61
CA SER A 148 3.22 24.69 -42.76
C SER A 148 2.92 26.09 -42.18
N SER A 149 1.92 26.20 -41.29
CA SER A 149 1.64 27.42 -40.52
C SER A 149 2.18 27.34 -39.09
N LEU A 150 2.52 28.48 -38.49
CA LEU A 150 2.93 28.58 -37.08
C LEU A 150 1.78 29.19 -36.27
N THR A 151 1.14 28.38 -35.44
CA THR A 151 0.06 28.83 -34.54
C THR A 151 0.66 29.22 -33.18
N CYS A 152 0.38 30.45 -32.73
CA CYS A 152 0.75 30.91 -31.40
C CYS A 152 -0.46 30.86 -30.48
N VAL A 153 -0.37 30.11 -29.38
CA VAL A 153 -1.36 30.12 -28.30
C VAL A 153 -0.83 31.07 -27.23
N VAL A 154 -1.57 32.15 -26.97
CA VAL A 154 -1.25 33.13 -25.93
C VAL A 154 -2.37 33.08 -24.89
N GLY A 155 -2.00 33.06 -23.62
CA GLY A 155 -2.89 33.04 -22.46
C GLY A 155 -2.29 33.83 -21.31
#